data_AF-A0A1Q5TKA2-F1
#
_entry.id   AF-A0A1Q5TKA2-F1
#
_cell.length_a   1.000
_cell.length_b   1.000
_cell.length_c   1.000
_cell.angle_alpha   90.00
_cell.angle_beta   90.00
_cell.angle_gamma   90.00
#
_symmetry.space_group_name_H-M   'P 1'
#
loop_
_entity.id
_entity.type
_entity.pdbx_description
1 polymer ?
#
loop_
_entity_poly.entity_id
_entity_poly.type
_entity_poly.pdbx_seq_one_letter_code
_entity_poly.pdbx_strand_id
1 'polypeptide(L)'
;MKTFSILALFLSIISNVAVATPKDTTNNTQPKLNIVDPINTAVATNCNLNTGYLVSLSVGYEGNTNKVTYSIKNEKGAQAWYWGAEQVDTPAGKAMLATAIYAASSGQKVFIQCDTNNHIKSLWVGPDAY
;
A
#
# COMPACT_ATOMS: atom_id res chain seq x y z
N MET A 1 22.61 35.95 -39.69
CA MET A 1 21.53 34.94 -39.61
C MET A 1 22.02 33.73 -38.79
N LYS A 2 21.94 33.79 -37.45
CA LYS A 2 22.23 32.66 -36.54
C LYS A 2 21.37 32.66 -35.27
N THR A 3 20.52 33.66 -35.08
CA THR A 3 19.66 33.84 -33.90
C THR A 3 18.31 33.12 -34.01
N PHE A 4 17.87 32.77 -35.23
CA PHE A 4 16.58 32.08 -35.44
C PHE A 4 16.59 30.60 -35.03
N SER A 5 17.75 29.95 -34.97
CA SER A 5 17.84 28.52 -34.63
C SER A 5 17.70 28.22 -33.14
N ILE A 6 17.93 29.21 -32.26
CA ILE A 6 17.86 29.01 -30.80
C ILE A 6 16.40 29.01 -30.32
N LEU A 7 15.52 29.80 -30.95
CA LEU A 7 14.11 29.90 -30.57
C LEU A 7 13.33 28.61 -30.86
N ALA A 8 13.66 27.94 -31.97
CA ALA A 8 13.02 26.67 -32.36
C ALA A 8 13.31 25.52 -31.37
N LEU A 9 14.47 25.56 -30.68
CA LEU A 9 14.85 24.52 -29.72
C LEU A 9 14.13 24.66 -28.36
N PHE A 10 13.69 25.87 -28.01
CA PHE A 10 12.91 26.10 -26.77
C PHE A 10 11.43 25.70 -26.91
N LEU A 11 10.88 25.74 -28.12
CA LEU A 11 9.49 25.35 -28.39
C LEU A 11 9.26 23.83 -28.41
N SER A 12 10.32 23.01 -28.51
CA SER A 12 10.20 21.54 -28.44
C SER A 12 10.20 20.97 -27.02
N ILE A 13 10.33 21.81 -25.98
CA ILE A 13 10.40 21.39 -24.57
C ILE A 13 9.07 21.61 -23.81
N ILE A 14 8.00 22.01 -24.51
CA ILE A 14 6.64 21.90 -23.97
C ILE A 14 6.24 20.44 -24.00
N SER A 15 6.78 19.70 -23.03
CA SER A 15 6.34 18.40 -22.59
C SER A 15 4.82 18.43 -22.50
N ASN A 16 4.17 17.63 -23.34
CA ASN A 16 2.78 17.27 -23.10
C ASN A 16 2.77 16.57 -21.74
N VAL A 17 2.46 17.32 -20.67
CA VAL A 17 1.93 16.70 -19.47
C VAL A 17 0.61 16.10 -19.92
N ALA A 18 0.66 14.84 -20.34
CA ALA A 18 -0.51 14.02 -20.48
C ALA A 18 -1.11 13.95 -19.08
N VAL A 19 -2.05 14.85 -18.79
CA VAL A 19 -2.95 14.71 -17.66
C VAL A 19 -3.82 13.52 -18.04
N ALA A 20 -3.35 12.33 -17.68
CA ALA A 20 -4.18 11.16 -17.62
C ALA A 20 -5.22 11.47 -16.54
N THR A 21 -6.35 12.04 -16.95
CA THR A 21 -7.56 11.97 -16.16
C THR A 21 -7.87 10.49 -16.07
N PRO A 22 -7.72 9.85 -14.88
CA PRO A 22 -8.04 8.45 -14.76
C PRO A 22 -9.51 8.34 -15.11
N LYS A 23 -9.83 7.70 -16.24
CA LYS A 23 -11.19 7.32 -16.52
C LYS A 23 -11.53 6.35 -15.40
N ASP A 24 -12.41 6.77 -14.49
CA ASP A 24 -12.91 5.91 -13.43
C ASP A 24 -13.71 4.79 -14.10
N THR A 25 -13.00 3.72 -14.47
CA THR A 25 -13.55 2.49 -15.02
C THR A 25 -13.87 1.50 -13.91
N THR A 26 -13.65 1.87 -12.65
CA THR A 26 -14.14 1.08 -11.53
C THR A 26 -15.64 1.34 -11.42
N ASN A 27 -16.44 0.47 -12.04
CA ASN A 27 -17.78 0.25 -11.52
C ASN A 27 -17.61 0.06 -10.00
N ASN A 28 -18.20 0.94 -9.20
CA ASN A 28 -18.17 0.97 -7.73
C ASN A 28 -18.64 -0.34 -7.06
N THR A 29 -18.80 -1.42 -7.81
CA THR A 29 -18.69 -2.78 -7.31
C THR A 29 -17.30 -2.98 -6.75
N GLN A 30 -17.20 -2.79 -5.44
CA GLN A 30 -16.08 -3.24 -4.61
C GLN A 30 -15.60 -4.60 -5.15
N PRO A 31 -14.32 -4.75 -5.54
CA PRO A 31 -13.82 -6.02 -6.05
C PRO A 31 -14.20 -7.09 -5.03
N LYS A 32 -14.90 -8.13 -5.53
CA LYS A 32 -15.39 -9.23 -4.71
C LYS A 32 -14.23 -9.69 -3.83
N LEU A 33 -14.36 -9.55 -2.52
CA LEU A 33 -13.32 -9.92 -1.55
C LEU A 33 -12.82 -11.31 -1.89
N ASN A 34 -11.64 -11.41 -2.50
CA ASN A 34 -11.03 -12.69 -2.89
C ASN A 34 -10.37 -13.37 -1.67
N ILE A 35 -10.94 -13.13 -0.50
CA ILE A 35 -10.54 -13.72 0.77
C ILE A 35 -11.39 -14.96 0.92
N VAL A 36 -10.93 -16.06 0.31
CA VAL A 36 -11.61 -17.36 0.33
C VAL A 36 -11.45 -18.03 1.70
N ASP A 37 -10.39 -17.66 2.43
CA ASP A 37 -10.12 -18.17 3.77
C ASP A 37 -10.58 -17.16 4.83
N PRO A 38 -11.46 -17.54 5.78
CA PRO A 38 -11.80 -16.68 6.90
C PRO A 38 -10.51 -16.27 7.61
N ILE A 39 -10.32 -14.96 7.79
CA ILE A 39 -9.15 -14.40 8.47
C ILE A 39 -9.19 -14.95 9.90
N ASN A 40 -8.24 -15.83 10.23
CA ASN A 40 -8.09 -16.35 11.57
C ASN A 40 -7.64 -15.20 12.48
N THR A 41 -8.59 -14.67 13.27
CA THR A 41 -8.40 -13.54 14.19
C THR A 41 -7.49 -13.86 15.38
N ALA A 42 -7.08 -15.13 15.55
CA ALA A 42 -6.28 -15.57 16.70
C ALA A 42 -4.78 -15.21 16.62
N VAL A 43 -4.29 -14.58 15.54
CA VAL A 43 -2.85 -14.31 15.36
C VAL A 43 -2.57 -12.82 15.16
N ALA A 44 -2.82 -12.06 16.23
CA ALA A 44 -2.39 -10.67 16.39
C ALA A 44 -1.34 -10.57 17.52
N THR A 45 -0.33 -11.44 17.58
CA THR A 45 0.37 -11.65 18.86
C THR A 45 1.86 -11.95 18.76
N ASN A 46 2.53 -11.43 17.74
CA ASN A 46 3.92 -10.96 17.83
C ASN A 46 4.36 -10.38 16.49
N CYS A 47 5.14 -9.30 16.49
CA CYS A 47 5.83 -8.86 15.28
C CYS A 47 7.05 -9.71 14.94
N ASN A 48 6.94 -11.04 15.08
CA ASN A 48 8.01 -11.96 14.67
C ASN A 48 8.12 -12.03 13.15
N LEU A 49 7.01 -11.85 12.45
CA LEU A 49 6.97 -11.76 10.99
C LEU A 49 7.12 -10.28 10.60
N ASN A 50 8.36 -9.82 10.51
CA ASN A 50 8.70 -8.43 10.14
C ASN A 50 8.83 -8.22 8.62
N THR A 51 8.60 -9.26 7.82
CA THR A 51 8.61 -9.22 6.36
C THR A 51 7.66 -10.25 5.76
N GLY A 52 7.10 -9.95 4.58
CA GLY A 52 6.22 -10.85 3.84
C GLY A 52 5.49 -10.13 2.71
N TYR A 53 4.34 -10.64 2.31
CA TYR A 53 3.48 -10.07 1.27
C TYR A 53 2.12 -9.71 1.86
N LEU A 54 1.60 -8.54 1.48
CA LEU A 54 0.27 -8.11 1.87
C LEU A 54 -0.79 -8.93 1.14
N VAL A 55 -1.53 -9.74 1.89
CA VAL A 55 -2.60 -10.61 1.34
C VAL A 55 -3.98 -10.03 1.55
N SER A 56 -4.15 -9.17 2.56
CA SER A 56 -5.40 -8.45 2.80
C SER A 56 -5.13 -7.15 3.57
N LEU A 57 -5.94 -6.14 3.26
CA LEU A 57 -6.04 -4.90 4.04
C LEU A 57 -7.51 -4.58 4.26
N SER A 58 -7.85 -4.07 5.44
CA SER A 58 -9.20 -3.57 5.72
C SER A 58 -9.10 -2.23 6.44
N VAL A 59 -9.90 -1.28 5.99
CA VAL A 59 -10.11 0.02 6.67
C VAL A 59 -11.47 -0.02 7.35
N GLY A 60 -11.57 0.48 8.57
CA GLY A 60 -12.85 0.52 9.26
C GLY A 60 -13.26 -0.78 9.94
N TYR A 61 -12.32 -1.51 10.54
CA TYR A 61 -12.58 -2.81 11.15
C TYR A 61 -13.21 -2.70 12.55
N GLU A 62 -14.16 -3.59 12.88
CA GLU A 62 -14.85 -3.66 14.18
C GLU A 62 -15.42 -2.31 14.68
N GLY A 63 -16.05 -1.55 13.78
CA GLY A 63 -16.66 -0.25 14.12
C GLY A 63 -15.66 0.90 14.28
N ASN A 64 -14.35 0.65 14.19
CA ASN A 64 -13.32 1.68 14.23
C ASN A 64 -13.05 2.20 12.81
N THR A 65 -13.86 3.15 12.33
CA THR A 65 -13.84 3.68 10.95
C THR A 65 -12.51 4.29 10.50
N ASN A 66 -11.68 4.74 11.45
CA ASN A 66 -10.39 5.38 11.19
C ASN A 66 -9.18 4.46 11.41
N LYS A 67 -9.38 3.16 11.59
CA LYS A 67 -8.29 2.19 11.75
C LYS A 67 -8.11 1.32 10.52
N VAL A 68 -6.90 0.81 10.36
CA VAL A 68 -6.52 -0.13 9.30
C VAL A 68 -5.93 -1.39 9.90
N THR A 69 -6.23 -2.51 9.26
CA THR A 69 -5.72 -3.83 9.61
C THR A 69 -5.03 -4.43 8.40
N TYR A 70 -3.92 -5.12 8.63
CA TYR A 70 -3.07 -5.72 7.60
C TYR A 70 -2.93 -7.21 7.84
N SER A 71 -3.08 -8.02 6.80
CA SER A 71 -2.70 -9.44 6.83
C SER A 71 -1.47 -9.62 5.96
N ILE A 72 -0.42 -10.18 6.54
CA ILE A 72 0.88 -10.38 5.87
C ILE A 72 1.24 -11.85 5.94
N LYS A 73 1.66 -12.41 4.80
CA LYS A 73 2.06 -13.80 4.63
C LYS A 73 3.52 -13.89 4.17
N ASN A 74 4.35 -14.69 4.83
CA ASN A 74 5.71 -14.94 4.35
C ASN A 74 5.74 -16.02 3.26
N GLU A 75 6.91 -16.21 2.63
CA GLU A 75 7.14 -17.19 1.57
C GLU A 75 6.86 -18.65 1.99
N LYS A 76 7.05 -18.95 3.29
CA LYS A 76 6.77 -20.29 3.86
C LYS A 76 5.29 -20.51 4.14
N GLY A 77 4.45 -19.53 3.83
CA GLY A 77 3.00 -19.57 4.00
C GLY A 77 2.51 -19.20 5.39
N ALA A 78 3.39 -18.86 6.34
CA ALA A 78 2.97 -18.37 7.64
C ALA A 78 2.35 -16.98 7.49
N GLN A 79 1.18 -16.79 8.09
CA GLN A 79 0.41 -15.56 7.99
C GLN A 79 0.19 -14.98 9.39
N ALA A 80 0.26 -13.66 9.47
CA ALA A 80 -0.02 -12.90 10.68
C ALA A 80 -0.88 -11.68 10.35
N TRP A 81 -1.61 -11.23 11.36
CA TRP A 81 -2.51 -10.09 11.27
C TRP A 81 -2.04 -8.97 12.20
N TYR A 82 -2.19 -7.73 11.74
CA TYR A 82 -1.67 -6.57 12.42
C TYR A 82 -2.66 -5.40 12.38
N TRP A 83 -2.76 -4.69 13.50
CA TRP A 83 -3.31 -3.34 13.51
C TRP A 83 -2.28 -2.33 13.02
N GLY A 84 -2.73 -1.26 12.36
CA GLY A 84 -1.93 -0.04 12.20
C GLY A 84 -1.87 0.76 13.49
N ALA A 85 -0.70 1.29 13.84
CA ALA A 85 -0.52 2.18 14.98
C ALA A 85 -1.13 3.57 14.73
N GLU A 86 -1.13 3.99 13.46
CA GLU A 86 -1.63 5.28 13.00
C GLU A 86 -3.06 5.16 12.43
N GLN A 87 -3.88 6.18 12.67
CA GLN A 87 -5.21 6.30 12.09
C GLN A 87 -5.11 6.72 10.61
N VAL A 88 -6.02 6.22 9.77
CA VAL A 88 -5.98 6.45 8.30
C VAL A 88 -6.24 7.91 7.88
N ASP A 89 -6.70 8.75 8.79
CA ASP A 89 -6.92 10.18 8.56
C ASP A 89 -5.67 11.04 8.80
N THR A 90 -4.67 10.51 9.52
CA THR A 90 -3.37 11.18 9.74
C THR A 90 -2.49 11.11 8.48
N PRO A 91 -1.56 12.06 8.27
CA PRO A 91 -0.62 11.99 7.14
C PRO A 91 0.20 10.68 7.13
N ALA A 92 0.64 10.21 8.30
CA ALA A 92 1.37 8.96 8.44
C ALA A 92 0.49 7.76 8.07
N GLY A 93 -0.74 7.68 8.59
CA GLY A 93 -1.67 6.61 8.27
C GLY A 93 -2.07 6.57 6.79
N LYS A 94 -2.26 7.74 6.15
CA LYS A 94 -2.50 7.83 4.69
C LYS A 94 -1.32 7.32 3.87
N ALA A 95 -0.10 7.70 4.24
CA ALA A 95 1.11 7.25 3.57
C ALA A 95 1.30 5.72 3.72
N MET A 96 1.05 5.19 4.92
CA MET A 96 1.10 3.75 5.17
C MET A 96 0.03 2.99 4.38
N LEU A 97 -1.21 3.49 4.37
CA LEU A 97 -2.30 2.90 3.59
C LEU A 97 -1.98 2.89 2.09
N ALA A 98 -1.46 4.01 1.55
CA ALA A 98 -1.06 4.09 0.15
C ALA A 98 0.07 3.08 -0.17
N THR A 99 1.06 2.96 0.70
CA THR A 99 2.16 2.00 0.55
C THR A 99 1.64 0.56 0.60
N ALA A 100 0.70 0.27 1.50
CA ALA A 100 0.08 -1.04 1.62
C ALA A 100 -0.75 -1.41 0.38
N ILE A 101 -1.57 -0.48 -0.13
CA ILE A 101 -2.32 -0.66 -1.39
C ILE A 101 -1.36 -0.93 -2.53
N TYR A 102 -0.30 -0.13 -2.65
CA TYR A 102 0.73 -0.32 -3.66
C TYR A 102 1.35 -1.72 -3.56
N ALA A 103 1.81 -2.13 -2.37
CA ALA A 103 2.40 -3.46 -2.16
C ALA A 103 1.44 -4.60 -2.49
N ALA A 104 0.17 -4.50 -2.09
CA ALA A 104 -0.86 -5.50 -2.39
C ALA A 104 -1.12 -5.58 -3.91
N SER A 105 -1.12 -4.45 -4.61
CA SER A 105 -1.35 -4.39 -6.06
C SER A 105 -0.15 -4.84 -6.89
N SER A 106 1.08 -4.59 -6.40
CA SER A 106 2.33 -4.89 -7.11
C SER A 106 2.85 -6.29 -6.80
N GLY A 107 2.34 -6.94 -5.74
CA GLY A 107 2.85 -8.21 -5.25
C GLY A 107 4.25 -8.09 -4.62
N GLN A 108 4.72 -6.88 -4.36
CA GLN A 108 6.06 -6.68 -3.79
C GLN A 108 6.11 -7.04 -2.31
N LYS A 109 7.29 -7.51 -1.88
CA LYS A 109 7.59 -7.83 -0.49
C LYS A 109 7.57 -6.56 0.37
N VAL A 110 6.86 -6.64 1.49
CA VAL A 110 6.84 -5.61 2.52
C VAL A 110 7.77 -5.93 3.67
N PHE A 111 8.28 -4.86 4.27
CA PHE A 111 8.96 -4.85 5.55
C PHE A 111 8.11 -4.04 6.51
N ILE A 112 7.89 -4.56 7.71
CA ILE A 112 7.10 -3.89 8.74
C ILE A 112 7.92 -3.67 9.98
N GLN A 113 7.65 -2.58 10.67
CA GLN A 113 8.12 -2.34 12.01
C GLN A 113 6.93 -2.09 12.92
N CYS A 114 6.98 -2.66 14.11
CA CYS A 114 5.93 -2.51 15.09
C CYS A 114 6.31 -1.59 16.25
N ASP A 115 5.28 -1.07 16.91
CA ASP A 115 5.37 -0.43 18.21
C ASP A 115 5.40 -1.47 19.35
N THR A 116 5.41 -0.98 20.60
CA THR A 116 5.41 -1.83 21.80
C THR A 116 4.10 -2.60 22.01
N ASN A 117 3.04 -2.24 21.30
CA ASN A 117 1.73 -2.90 21.35
C ASN A 117 1.55 -3.91 20.20
N ASN A 118 2.60 -4.19 19.42
CA ASN A 118 2.57 -5.02 18.21
C ASN A 118 1.69 -4.45 17.09
N HIS A 119 1.47 -3.14 17.05
CA HIS A 119 0.86 -2.47 15.90
C HIS A 119 1.93 -2.07 14.89
N ILE A 120 1.65 -2.19 13.60
CA ILE A 120 2.54 -1.69 12.54
C ILE A 120 2.57 -0.17 12.64
N LYS A 121 3.72 0.39 12.98
CA LYS A 121 3.97 1.83 13.00
C LYS A 121 4.63 2.33 11.71
N SER A 122 5.20 1.42 10.93
CA SER A 122 5.73 1.73 9.60
C SER A 122 5.77 0.50 8.71
N LEU A 123 5.56 0.74 7.43
CA LEU A 123 5.53 -0.27 6.38
C LEU A 123 6.28 0.30 5.17
N TRP A 124 7.17 -0.50 4.60
CA TRP A 124 7.92 -0.14 3.41
C TRP A 124 7.91 -1.29 2.43
N VAL A 125 8.03 -0.96 1.15
CA VAL A 125 8.24 -1.94 0.10
C VAL A 125 9.74 -2.02 -0.16
N GLY A 126 10.29 -3.22 -0.10
CA GLY A 126 11.69 -3.45 -0.46
C GLY A 126 11.79 -4.28 -1.74
N PRO A 127 13.01 -4.39 -2.30
CA PRO A 127 13.24 -5.22 -3.46
C PRO A 127 12.83 -6.66 -3.13
N ASP A 128 12.00 -7.24 -3.99
CA ASP A 128 11.76 -8.67 -3.95
C ASP A 128 12.99 -9.34 -4.56
N ALA A 129 14.00 -9.59 -3.73
CA ALA A 129 15.16 -10.36 -4.14
C ALA A 129 14.73 -11.83 -4.23
N TYR A 130 14.26 -12.21 -5.42
CA TYR A 130 14.28 -13.60 -5.86
C TYR A 130 15.65 -13.92 -6.48
#